data_AF-A0A7C7VRY2-F1
#
_entry.id   AF-A0A7C7VRY2-F1
#
_cell.length_a   1.000
_cell.length_b   1.000
_cell.length_c   1.000
_cell.angle_alpha   90.00
_cell.angle_beta   90.00
_cell.angle_gamma   90.00
#
_symmetry.space_group_name_H-M   'P 1'
#
loop_
_entity.id
_entity.type
_entity.pdbx_description
1 polymer ?
#
loop_
_entity_poly.entity_id
_entity_poly.type
_entity_poly.pdbx_seq_one_letter_code
_entity_poly.pdbx_strand_id
1 'polypeptide(L)'
;MKKLHGIISPLDKEHGQKVKEIWQRFDEKCGYTEIASTITPHFSWAVADSFDWQALEGVLERVAEEIPPFTLRSNGIGFFSWFRPVIYIPLVRTEFLSEAHKQIWARVAKLATNISLYYAPESWLPHNQPSL
;
A
#
# COMPACT_ATOMS: atom_id res chain seq x y z
N MET A 1 -16.84 6.45 11.96
CA MET A 1 -16.16 5.92 10.75
C MET A 1 -15.82 4.46 11.02
N LYS A 2 -16.03 3.57 10.05
CA LYS A 2 -15.62 2.17 10.19
C LYS A 2 -14.09 2.10 10.12
N LYS A 3 -13.45 1.38 11.04
CA LYS A 3 -11.99 1.18 11.03
C LYS A 3 -11.68 0.18 9.91
N LEU A 4 -10.79 0.54 9.01
CA LEU A 4 -10.30 -0.32 7.94
C LEU A 4 -8.92 -0.87 8.31
N HIS A 5 -8.62 -2.07 7.81
CA HIS A 5 -7.35 -2.74 8.00
C HIS A 5 -6.71 -3.02 6.65
N GLY A 6 -5.39 -2.78 6.55
CA GLY A 6 -4.62 -2.97 5.33
C GLY A 6 -3.50 -3.99 5.52
N ILE A 7 -3.29 -4.83 4.51
CA ILE A 7 -2.07 -5.62 4.37
C ILE A 7 -1.11 -4.80 3.52
N ILE A 8 0.06 -4.48 4.07
CA ILE A 8 1.00 -3.53 3.47
C ILE A 8 2.41 -4.10 3.42
N SER A 9 3.21 -3.57 2.50
CA SER A 9 4.66 -3.66 2.59
C SER A 9 5.24 -2.27 2.82
N PRO A 10 5.94 -2.03 3.95
CA PRO A 10 6.67 -0.79 4.16
C PRO A 10 7.87 -0.71 3.20
N LEU A 11 8.25 0.52 2.83
CA LEU A 11 9.52 0.74 2.16
C LEU A 11 10.69 0.59 3.13
N ASP A 12 11.87 0.27 2.61
CA ASP A 12 13.09 0.35 3.40
C ASP A 12 13.35 1.78 3.90
N LYS A 13 14.27 1.91 4.86
CA LYS A 13 14.54 3.19 5.52
C LYS A 13 15.00 4.28 4.55
N GLU A 14 15.82 3.94 3.55
CA GLU A 14 16.36 4.90 2.61
C GLU A 14 15.26 5.44 1.69
N HIS A 15 14.50 4.55 1.06
CA HIS A 15 13.44 4.93 0.14
C HIS A 15 12.24 5.53 0.86
N GLY A 16 11.94 5.05 2.07
CA GLY A 16 10.95 5.68 2.94
C GLY A 16 11.30 7.13 3.24
N GLN A 17 12.57 7.43 3.55
CA GLN A 17 13.01 8.81 3.78
C GLN A 17 12.86 9.68 2.53
N LYS A 18 13.24 9.19 1.34
CA LYS A 18 13.06 9.91 0.07
C LYS A 18 11.59 10.24 -0.20
N VAL A 19 10.67 9.30 0.07
CA VAL A 19 9.23 9.53 -0.11
C VAL A 19 8.72 10.60 0.87
N LYS A 20 9.16 10.55 2.14
CA LYS A 20 8.81 11.57 3.13
C LYS A 20 9.28 12.97 2.72
N GLU A 21 10.49 13.09 2.18
CA GLU A 21 11.02 14.36 1.66
C GLU A 21 10.20 14.90 0.49
N ILE A 22 9.70 14.03 -0.39
CA ILE A 22 8.78 14.44 -1.46
C ILE A 22 7.49 15.01 -0.86
N TRP A 23 6.90 14.32 0.11
CA TRP A 23 5.67 14.77 0.75
C TRP A 23 5.86 16.08 1.53
N GLN A 24 6.97 16.23 2.26
CA GLN A 24 7.29 17.45 2.98
C GLN A 24 7.37 18.66 2.02
N ARG A 25 7.95 18.49 0.83
CA ARG A 25 7.99 19.56 -0.19
C ARG A 25 6.60 19.95 -0.67
N PHE A 26 5.64 19.03 -0.73
CA PHE A 26 4.25 19.34 -1.06
C PHE A 26 3.55 20.05 0.09
N ASP A 27 3.81 19.64 1.34
CA ASP A 27 3.27 20.33 2.51
C ASP A 27 3.75 21.79 2.56
N GLU A 28 5.06 22.01 2.48
CA GLU A 28 5.69 23.34 2.50
C GLU A 28 5.20 24.27 1.37
N LYS A 29 4.97 23.73 0.17
CA LYS A 29 4.63 24.54 -1.01
C LYS A 29 3.13 24.66 -1.29
N CYS A 30 2.33 23.71 -0.82
CA CYS A 30 0.91 23.61 -1.17
C CYS A 30 -0.01 23.62 0.06
N GLY A 31 0.52 23.68 1.28
CA GLY A 31 -0.26 23.68 2.53
C GLY A 31 -0.94 22.34 2.80
N TYR A 32 -0.30 21.25 2.41
CA TYR A 32 -0.86 19.90 2.46
C TYR A 32 -0.65 19.25 3.84
N THR A 33 -1.50 19.64 4.80
CA THR A 33 -1.62 19.15 6.20
C THR A 33 -0.62 18.08 6.68
N GLU A 34 0.21 18.44 7.67
CA GLU A 34 1.19 17.76 8.56
C GLU A 34 1.26 16.22 8.71
N ILE A 35 0.26 15.46 8.26
CA ILE A 35 0.13 14.01 8.49
C ILE A 35 1.22 13.19 7.78
N ALA A 36 1.78 13.69 6.67
CA ALA A 36 2.69 12.92 5.84
C ALA A 36 4.06 12.58 6.50
N SER A 37 4.50 13.34 7.51
CA SER A 37 5.83 13.16 8.12
C SER A 37 5.91 11.96 9.07
N THR A 38 4.80 11.59 9.72
CA THR A 38 4.76 10.57 10.79
C THR A 38 4.44 9.17 10.28
N ILE A 39 3.92 9.03 9.07
CA ILE A 39 3.48 7.73 8.52
C ILE A 39 4.66 7.01 7.88
N THR A 40 4.77 5.71 8.15
CA THR A 40 5.71 4.82 7.44
C THR A 40 5.25 4.68 5.99
N PRO A 41 6.04 5.12 4.99
CA PRO A 41 5.67 4.97 3.59
C PRO A 41 5.54 3.50 3.23
N HIS A 42 4.45 3.14 2.58
CA HIS A 42 4.12 1.77 2.22
C HIS A 42 3.25 1.74 0.96
N PHE A 43 3.03 0.55 0.44
CA PHE A 43 1.95 0.27 -0.51
C PHE A 43 1.09 -0.87 0.02
N SER A 44 -0.17 -0.91 -0.41
CA SER A 44 -1.16 -1.86 0.10
C SER A 44 -1.44 -2.98 -0.91
N TRP A 45 -1.48 -4.21 -0.41
CA TRP A 45 -1.85 -5.40 -1.15
C TRP A 45 -3.35 -5.68 -1.08
N ALA A 46 -3.96 -5.40 0.07
CA ALA A 46 -5.39 -5.60 0.34
C ALA A 46 -5.86 -4.64 1.44
N VAL A 47 -7.15 -4.28 1.39
CA VAL A 47 -7.85 -3.52 2.43
C VAL A 47 -9.19 -4.18 2.71
N ALA A 48 -9.56 -4.33 3.97
CA ALA A 48 -10.81 -4.94 4.41
C ALA A 48 -11.33 -4.29 5.70
N ASP A 49 -12.58 -4.58 6.05
CA ASP A 49 -13.15 -4.14 7.33
C ASP A 49 -12.51 -4.84 8.54
N SER A 50 -12.11 -6.10 8.36
CA SER A 50 -11.38 -6.90 9.35
C SER A 50 -10.80 -8.15 8.68
N PHE A 51 -9.90 -8.81 9.40
CA PHE A 51 -9.38 -10.14 9.04
C PHE A 51 -9.58 -11.12 10.20
N ASP A 52 -9.59 -12.41 9.91
CA ASP A 52 -9.32 -13.44 10.92
C ASP A 52 -7.85 -13.32 11.35
N TRP A 53 -7.62 -12.59 12.44
CA TRP A 53 -6.28 -12.26 12.94
C TRP A 53 -5.48 -13.50 13.34
N GLN A 54 -6.13 -14.51 13.90
CA GLN A 54 -5.46 -15.72 14.35
C GLN A 54 -4.93 -16.54 13.17
N ALA A 55 -5.71 -16.64 12.09
CA ALA A 55 -5.27 -17.33 10.88
C ALA A 55 -4.32 -16.48 10.02
N LEU A 56 -4.49 -15.15 10.04
CA LEU A 56 -3.75 -14.22 9.16
C LEU A 56 -2.26 -14.23 9.45
N GLU A 57 -1.84 -14.26 10.73
CA GLU A 57 -0.43 -14.22 11.11
C GLU A 57 0.38 -15.34 10.41
N GLY A 58 -0.05 -16.60 10.57
CA GLY A 58 0.62 -17.73 9.93
C GLY A 58 0.53 -17.73 8.41
N VAL A 59 -0.48 -17.06 7.81
CA VAL A 59 -0.52 -16.85 6.36
C VAL A 59 0.53 -15.83 5.92
N LEU A 60 0.70 -14.74 6.66
CA LEU A 60 1.68 -13.70 6.35
C LEU A 60 3.12 -14.19 6.55
N GLU A 61 3.38 -15.01 7.57
CA GLU A 61 4.69 -15.65 7.77
C GLU A 61 5.08 -16.51 6.56
N ARG A 62 4.19 -17.41 6.11
CA ARG A 62 4.44 -18.23 4.93
C ARG A 62 4.64 -17.39 3.67
N VAL A 63 3.84 -16.34 3.49
CA VAL A 63 4.02 -15.41 2.37
C VAL A 63 5.39 -14.74 2.42
N ALA A 64 5.86 -14.33 3.59
CA ALA A 64 7.16 -13.69 3.76
C ALA A 64 8.34 -14.64 3.53
N GLU A 65 8.17 -15.95 3.79
CA GLU A 65 9.15 -16.98 3.46
C GLU A 65 9.23 -17.27 1.96
N GLU A 66 8.07 -17.25 1.27
CA GLU A 66 7.98 -17.59 -0.15
C GLU A 66 8.32 -16.42 -1.08
N ILE A 67 8.05 -15.19 -0.67
CA ILE A 67 8.29 -13.98 -1.46
C ILE A 67 9.54 -13.28 -0.90
N PRO A 68 10.72 -13.43 -1.55
CA PRO A 68 11.92 -12.77 -1.09
C PRO A 68 11.80 -11.24 -1.24
N PRO A 69 12.63 -10.46 -0.51
CA PRO A 69 12.73 -9.02 -0.74
C PRO A 69 12.98 -8.69 -2.21
N PHE A 70 12.30 -7.68 -2.72
CA PHE A 70 12.36 -7.31 -4.14
C PHE A 70 12.39 -5.79 -4.34
N THR A 71 12.87 -5.39 -5.52
CA THR A 71 12.96 -3.98 -5.89
C THR A 71 11.74 -3.54 -6.68
N LEU A 72 11.15 -2.43 -6.25
CA LEU A 72 10.08 -1.74 -6.95
C LEU A 72 10.64 -0.60 -7.81
N ARG A 73 9.94 -0.27 -8.88
CA ARG A 73 10.17 0.95 -9.64
C ARG A 73 8.95 1.84 -9.49
N SER A 74 9.15 3.14 -9.38
CA SER A 74 8.09 4.14 -9.47
C SER A 74 8.25 4.98 -10.73
N ASN A 75 7.16 5.56 -11.22
CA ASN A 75 7.18 6.43 -12.39
C ASN A 75 6.41 7.74 -12.13
N GLY A 76 7.12 8.70 -11.53
CA GLY A 76 6.60 10.05 -11.33
C GLY A 76 5.68 10.17 -10.11
N ILE A 77 4.73 11.09 -10.20
CA ILE A 77 3.81 11.47 -9.13
C ILE A 77 2.41 11.50 -9.74
N GLY A 78 1.46 10.84 -9.08
CA GLY A 78 0.05 10.79 -9.43
C GLY A 78 -0.80 11.66 -8.51
N PHE A 79 -2.02 11.94 -8.97
CA PHE A 79 -3.00 12.75 -8.26
C PHE A 79 -4.38 12.14 -8.40
N PHE A 80 -5.01 11.75 -7.29
CA PHE A 80 -6.43 11.42 -7.27
C PHE A 80 -7.22 12.71 -7.02
N SER A 81 -8.11 13.10 -7.95
CA SER A 81 -8.78 14.41 -7.96
C SER A 81 -10.16 14.44 -7.28
N TRP A 82 -10.51 13.42 -6.50
CA TRP A 82 -11.80 13.37 -5.80
C TRP A 82 -11.89 14.37 -4.63
N PHE A 83 -13.01 14.35 -3.90
CA PHE A 83 -13.38 15.34 -2.86
C PHE A 83 -12.27 15.71 -1.85
N ARG A 84 -11.31 14.81 -1.64
CA ARG A 84 -10.03 15.14 -1.03
C ARG A 84 -8.96 14.69 -2.00
N PRO A 85 -8.17 15.61 -2.56
CA PRO A 85 -7.08 15.19 -3.40
C PRO A 85 -6.16 14.26 -2.62
N VAL A 86 -5.47 13.36 -3.32
CA VAL A 86 -4.39 12.55 -2.74
C VAL A 86 -3.24 12.53 -3.72
N ILE A 87 -2.07 12.98 -3.26
CA ILE A 87 -0.81 12.82 -3.97
C ILE A 87 -0.27 11.44 -3.66
N TYR A 88 0.09 10.69 -4.70
CA TYR A 88 0.65 9.36 -4.54
C TYR A 88 1.81 9.14 -5.50
N ILE A 89 2.66 8.17 -5.19
CA ILE A 89 3.74 7.70 -6.05
C ILE A 89 3.29 6.36 -6.65
N PRO A 90 2.97 6.31 -7.95
CA PRO A 90 2.61 5.05 -8.61
C PRO A 90 3.81 4.11 -8.63
N LEU A 91 3.52 2.81 -8.48
CA LEU A 91 4.50 1.76 -8.66
C LEU A 91 4.29 1.09 -10.02
N VAL A 92 5.39 0.80 -10.70
CA VAL A 92 5.39 0.07 -11.96
C VAL A 92 4.96 -1.37 -11.68
N ARG A 93 3.81 -1.75 -12.25
CA ARG A 93 3.24 -3.09 -12.12
C ARG A 93 3.99 -4.07 -13.04
N THR A 94 5.04 -4.68 -12.52
CA THR A 94 5.78 -5.75 -13.20
C THR A 94 5.01 -7.08 -13.16
N GLU A 95 5.45 -8.05 -13.96
CA GLU A 95 4.91 -9.41 -13.91
C GLU A 95 5.13 -10.04 -12.52
N PHE A 96 6.34 -9.93 -11.98
CA PHE A 96 6.66 -10.40 -10.63
C PHE A 96 5.73 -9.77 -9.57
N LEU A 97 5.55 -8.44 -9.59
CA LEU A 97 4.70 -7.75 -8.61
C LEU A 97 3.23 -8.18 -8.74
N SER A 98 2.77 -8.38 -9.97
CA SER A 98 1.41 -8.86 -10.24
C SER A 98 1.20 -10.29 -9.72
N GLU A 99 2.19 -11.15 -9.88
CA GLU A 99 2.10 -12.53 -9.42
C GLU A 99 2.18 -12.63 -7.90
N ALA A 100 3.10 -11.89 -7.27
CA ALA A 100 3.15 -11.74 -5.82
C ALA A 100 1.79 -11.26 -5.25
N HIS A 101 1.18 -10.24 -5.88
CA HIS A 101 -0.13 -9.75 -5.46
C HIS A 101 -1.23 -10.80 -5.58
N LYS A 102 -1.31 -11.54 -6.69
CA LYS A 102 -2.28 -12.63 -6.86
C LYS A 102 -2.15 -13.69 -5.77
N GLN A 103 -0.92 -14.08 -5.44
CA GLN A 103 -0.65 -15.07 -4.40
C GLN A 103 -1.07 -14.58 -3.01
N ILE A 104 -0.73 -13.33 -2.67
CA ILE A 104 -1.13 -12.69 -1.41
C ILE A 104 -2.66 -12.58 -1.35
N TRP A 105 -3.28 -12.03 -2.40
CA TRP A 105 -4.72 -11.83 -2.50
C TRP A 105 -5.50 -13.14 -2.32
N ALA A 106 -5.11 -14.21 -3.02
CA ALA A 106 -5.80 -15.49 -2.96
C ALA A 106 -5.79 -16.13 -1.56
N ARG A 107 -4.81 -15.79 -0.71
CA ARG A 107 -4.69 -16.27 0.67
C ARG A 107 -5.44 -15.36 1.64
N VAL A 108 -5.20 -14.05 1.54
CA VAL A 108 -5.74 -13.04 2.46
C VAL A 108 -7.24 -12.81 2.26
N ALA A 109 -7.73 -12.83 1.02
CA ALA A 109 -9.14 -12.56 0.72
C ALA A 109 -10.10 -13.55 1.39
N LYS A 110 -9.66 -14.80 1.60
CA LYS A 110 -10.42 -15.84 2.29
C LYS A 110 -10.59 -15.57 3.79
N LEU A 111 -9.71 -14.74 4.36
CA LEU A 111 -9.70 -14.38 5.78
C LEU A 111 -10.33 -13.02 6.03
N ALA A 112 -10.74 -12.31 4.97
CA ALA A 112 -11.19 -10.93 5.04
C ALA A 112 -12.70 -10.83 5.19
N THR A 113 -13.16 -9.88 6.01
CA THR A 113 -14.55 -9.43 6.04
C THR A 113 -14.68 -8.19 5.17
N ASN A 114 -15.56 -8.23 4.15
CA ASN A 114 -15.79 -7.15 3.19
C ASN A 114 -14.50 -6.58 2.60
N ILE A 115 -13.73 -7.42 1.92
CA ILE A 115 -12.52 -6.99 1.23
C ILE A 115 -12.85 -6.00 0.11
N SER A 116 -12.05 -4.94 0.01
CA SER A 116 -12.18 -3.92 -1.03
C SER A 116 -11.73 -4.46 -2.39
N LEU A 117 -12.66 -4.57 -3.34
CA LEU A 117 -12.39 -5.05 -4.70
C LEU A 117 -11.51 -4.10 -5.52
N TYR A 118 -11.29 -2.86 -5.06
CA TYR A 118 -10.27 -1.97 -5.65
C TYR A 118 -8.86 -2.55 -5.57
N TYR A 119 -8.63 -3.48 -4.64
CA TYR A 119 -7.37 -4.20 -4.50
C TYR A 119 -7.40 -5.61 -5.11
N ALA A 120 -8.47 -6.00 -5.81
CA ALA A 120 -8.52 -7.27 -6.52
C ALA A 120 -7.50 -7.29 -7.68
N PRO A 121 -6.92 -8.44 -8.05
CA PRO A 121 -5.85 -8.52 -9.06
C PRO A 121 -6.15 -7.81 -10.38
N GLU A 122 -7.41 -7.80 -10.80
CA GLU A 122 -7.89 -7.21 -12.05
C GLU A 122 -7.96 -5.68 -11.97
N SER A 123 -8.15 -5.12 -10.77
CA SER A 123 -8.34 -3.68 -10.54
C SER A 123 -7.17 -3.01 -9.82
N TRP A 124 -6.21 -3.80 -9.33
CA TRP A 124 -5.15 -3.31 -8.45
C TRP A 124 -4.17 -2.37 -9.16
N LEU A 125 -4.09 -1.15 -8.63
CA LEU A 125 -3.13 -0.12 -9.01
C LEU A 125 -2.18 0.10 -7.83
N PRO A 126 -0.97 -0.48 -7.83
CA PRO A 126 -0.05 -0.34 -6.72
C PRO A 126 0.47 1.08 -6.63
N HIS A 127 0.32 1.69 -5.45
CA HIS A 127 0.76 3.06 -5.19
C HIS A 127 1.17 3.23 -3.73
N ASN A 128 2.03 4.22 -3.49
CA ASN A 128 2.38 4.70 -2.18
C ASN A 128 1.72 6.07 -1.95
N GLN A 129 0.94 6.21 -0.90
CA GLN A 129 0.26 7.44 -0.54
C GLN A 129 0.41 7.72 0.96
N PRO A 130 0.29 8.98 1.40
CA PRO A 130 0.09 9.28 2.81
C PRO A 130 -1.22 8.64 3.27
N SER A 131 -1.17 7.72 4.24
CA SER A 131 -2.38 7.09 4.79
C SER A 131 -3.08 8.02 5.77
N LEU A 132 -4.23 8.55 5.38
CA LEU A 132 -5.09 9.42 6.21
C LEU A 132 -5.68 8.68 7.43
#